data_AF-A0A522V762-F1
#
_entry.id   AF-A0A522V762-F1
#
_cell.length_a   1.000
_cell.length_b   1.000
_cell.length_c   1.000
_cell.angle_alpha   90.00
_cell.angle_beta   90.00
_cell.angle_gamma   90.00
#
_symmetry.space_group_name_H-M   'P 1'
#
loop_
_entity.id
_entity.type
_entity.pdbx_description
1 polymer ?
#
loop_
_entity_poly.entity_id
_entity_poly.type
_entity_poly.pdbx_seq_one_letter_code
_entity_poly.pdbx_strand_id
1 'polypeptide(L)' 'MGTKTISIREEVYDILRSLKRENESFSDVIGKLTKKRKSNLNDYFGALKDSKVLSEIETDCKKIRASARSRV' A
#
# COMPACT_ATOMS: atom_id res chain seq x y z
N MET A 1 -26.45 -7.81 -15.23
CA MET A 1 -25.79 -8.02 -13.92
C MET A 1 -26.85 -8.51 -12.94
N GLY A 2 -26.65 -9.66 -12.31
CA GLY A 2 -27.57 -10.12 -11.26
C GLY A 2 -27.37 -9.29 -9.99
N THR A 3 -28.46 -8.86 -9.36
CA THR A 3 -28.41 -8.25 -8.04
C THR A 3 -28.65 -9.34 -6.99
N LYS A 4 -27.97 -9.22 -5.86
CA LYS A 4 -28.23 -10.04 -4.67
C LYS A 4 -28.41 -9.11 -3.49
N THR A 5 -29.44 -9.36 -2.70
CA THR A 5 -29.67 -8.66 -1.44
C THR A 5 -28.92 -9.40 -0.34
N ILE A 6 -28.09 -8.68 0.40
CA ILE A 6 -27.40 -9.20 1.58
C ILE A 6 -27.79 -8.35 2.79
N SER A 7 -27.97 -8.98 3.94
CA SER A 7 -28.10 -8.28 5.21
C SER A 7 -26.72 -8.19 5.86
N ILE A 8 -26.39 -7.01 6.38
CA ILE A 8 -25.14 -6.75 7.09
C ILE A 8 -25.46 -6.14 8.45
N ARG A 9 -24.50 -6.21 9.38
CA ARG A 9 -24.60 -5.53 10.67
C ARG A 9 -24.53 -4.02 10.47
N GLU A 10 -25.16 -3.26 11.35
CA GLU A 10 -25.15 -1.78 11.30
C GLU A 10 -23.71 -1.23 11.32
N GLU A 11 -22.86 -1.77 12.20
CA GLU A 11 -21.44 -1.40 12.28
C GLU A 11 -20.69 -1.58 10.94
N VAL A 12 -21.06 -2.58 10.14
CA VAL A 12 -20.45 -2.83 8.82
C VAL A 12 -20.98 -1.83 7.80
N TYR A 13 -22.26 -1.47 7.88
CA TYR A 13 -22.84 -0.44 7.02
C TYR A 13 -22.14 0.91 7.22
N ASP A 14 -21.92 1.33 8.47
CA ASP A 14 -21.25 2.59 8.79
C ASP A 14 -19.80 2.63 8.28
N ILE A 15 -19.08 1.51 8.41
CA ILE A 15 -17.73 1.37 7.82
C ILE A 15 -17.80 1.58 6.31
N LEU A 16 -18.70 0.90 5.61
CA LEU A 16 -18.85 1.03 4.16
C LEU A 16 -19.25 2.46 3.77
N ARG A 17 -20.13 3.10 4.55
CA ARG A 17 -20.58 4.48 4.33
C ARG A 17 -19.44 5.49 4.48
N SER A 18 -18.56 5.29 5.47
CA SER A 18 -17.39 6.16 5.67
C SER A 18 -16.33 6.02 4.56
N LEU A 19 -16.24 4.84 3.94
CA LEU A 19 -15.29 4.56 2.86
C LEU A 19 -15.79 4.98 1.47
N LYS A 20 -17.11 5.14 1.31
CA LYS A 20 -17.78 5.46 0.04
C LYS A 20 -17.52 6.91 -0.38
N ARG A 21 -17.05 7.11 -1.61
CA ARG A 21 -16.95 8.45 -2.23
C ARG A 21 -18.28 8.89 -2.86
N GLU A 22 -18.44 10.19 -3.13
CA GLU A 22 -19.71 10.77 -3.61
C GLU A 22 -20.32 10.05 -4.84
N ASN A 23 -19.47 9.59 -5.76
CA ASN A 23 -19.88 8.92 -7.01
C ASN A 23 -19.62 7.41 -7.05
N GLU A 24 -19.39 6.76 -5.90
CA GLU A 24 -19.03 5.33 -5.82
C GLU A 24 -20.21 4.50 -5.29
N SER A 25 -20.48 3.31 -5.82
CA SER A 25 -21.53 2.43 -5.26
C SER A 25 -20.99 1.57 -4.11
N PHE A 26 -21.87 1.07 -3.23
CA PHE A 26 -21.45 0.11 -2.20
C PHE A 26 -20.84 -1.16 -2.80
N SER A 27 -21.32 -1.60 -3.96
CA SER A 27 -20.74 -2.73 -4.69
C SER A 27 -19.29 -2.46 -5.12
N ASP A 28 -18.97 -1.22 -5.52
CA ASP A 28 -17.60 -0.83 -5.90
C ASP A 28 -16.67 -0.83 -4.68
N VAL A 29 -17.15 -0.29 -3.54
CA VAL A 29 -16.40 -0.30 -2.28
C VAL A 29 -16.09 -1.74 -1.86
N ILE A 30 -17.09 -2.64 -1.88
CA ILE A 30 -16.91 -4.06 -1.56
C ILE A 30 -15.91 -4.70 -2.53
N GLY A 31 -16.02 -4.43 -3.83
CA GLY A 31 -15.09 -4.92 -4.85
C GLY A 31 -13.65 -4.45 -4.61
N LYS A 32 -13.46 -3.20 -4.21
CA LYS A 32 -12.14 -2.64 -3.88
C LYS A 32 -11.53 -3.26 -2.62
N LEU A 33 -12.34 -3.49 -1.58
CA LEU A 33 -11.87 -4.13 -0.34
C LEU A 33 -11.52 -5.60 -0.55
N THR A 34 -12.26 -6.29 -1.42
CA THR A 34 -12.03 -7.71 -1.72
C THR A 34 -10.95 -7.96 -2.76
N LYS A 35 -10.59 -6.95 -3.56
CA LYS A 35 -9.36 -6.98 -4.38
C LYS A 35 -8.16 -7.10 -3.44
N LYS A 36 -7.67 -8.33 -3.24
CA LYS A 36 -6.33 -8.57 -2.71
C LYS A 36 -5.39 -7.66 -3.49
N ARG A 37 -4.66 -6.78 -2.80
CA ARG A 37 -3.48 -6.16 -3.37
C ARG A 37 -2.49 -7.28 -3.64
N LYS A 38 -2.57 -7.90 -4.82
CA LYS A 38 -1.44 -8.59 -5.43
C LYS A 38 -0.46 -7.50 -5.86
N SER A 39 0.03 -6.71 -4.90
CA SER A 39 1.19 -5.88 -5.11
C SER A 39 2.32 -6.87 -5.31
N ASN A 40 2.70 -7.09 -6.57
CA ASN A 40 3.84 -7.93 -6.84
C ASN A 40 5.07 -7.10 -6.46
N LEU A 41 5.98 -7.64 -5.66
CA LEU A 41 7.20 -6.91 -5.30
C LEU A 41 7.99 -6.50 -6.57
N ASN A 42 7.84 -7.27 -7.65
CA ASN A 42 8.38 -6.95 -8.97
C ASN A 42 7.89 -5.63 -9.55
N ASP A 43 6.67 -5.17 -9.20
CA ASP A 43 6.12 -3.91 -9.70
C ASP A 43 6.94 -2.70 -9.17
N TYR A 44 7.71 -2.90 -8.10
CA TYR A 44 8.56 -1.87 -7.48
C TYR A 44 10.05 -2.05 -7.79
N PHE A 45 10.42 -3.10 -8.55
CA PHE A 45 11.82 -3.36 -8.88
C PHE A 45 12.37 -2.22 -9.74
N GLY A 46 13.42 -1.55 -9.27
CA GLY A 46 14.04 -0.43 -9.97
C GLY A 46 13.30 0.90 -9.84
N ALA A 47 12.25 1.00 -9.00
CA ALA A 47 11.49 2.24 -8.79
C ALA A 47 12.37 3.44 -8.34
N LEU A 48 13.54 3.16 -7.76
CA LEU A 48 14.50 4.17 -7.32
C LEU A 48 15.78 4.21 -8.17
N LYS A 49 15.88 3.46 -9.27
CA LYS A 49 17.13 3.26 -10.03
C LYS A 49 17.81 4.58 -10.43
N ASP A 50 17.01 5.55 -10.86
CA ASP A 50 17.50 6.86 -11.32
C ASP A 50 17.39 7.94 -10.24
N SER A 51 16.97 7.57 -9.02
CA SER A 51 16.83 8.49 -7.91
C SER A 51 18.17 8.75 -7.23
N LYS A 52 18.48 10.04 -7.02
CA LYS A 52 19.63 10.48 -6.21
C LYS A 52 19.57 9.97 -4.77
N VAL A 53 18.39 9.60 -4.28
CA VAL A 53 18.20 9.01 -2.96
C VAL A 53 19.00 7.72 -2.78
N LEU A 54 19.17 6.90 -3.84
CA LEU A 54 19.97 5.67 -3.73
C LEU A 54 21.45 5.95 -3.45
N SER A 55 22.03 6.96 -4.10
CA SER A 55 23.45 7.29 -3.89
C SER A 55 23.69 7.92 -2.52
N GLU A 56 22.72 8.69 -2.02
CA GLU A 56 22.74 9.21 -0.65
C GLU A 56 22.68 8.08 0.39
N ILE A 57 21.75 7.13 0.23
CA ILE A 57 21.65 5.94 1.09
C ILE A 57 22.95 5.14 1.06
N GLU A 58 23.54 4.92 -0.11
CA GLU A 58 24.80 4.19 -0.25
C GLU A 58 25.94 4.89 0.51
N THR A 59 26.03 6.21 0.37
CA THR A 59 27.05 7.04 1.02
C THR A 59 26.93 6.96 2.54
N ASP A 60 25.70 7.05 3.07
CA ASP A 60 25.47 6.98 4.50
C ASP A 60 25.71 5.57 5.05
N CYS A 61 25.36 4.52 4.30
CA CYS A 61 25.70 3.15 4.67
C CYS A 61 27.23 2.95 4.76
N LYS A 62 28.01 3.55 3.85
CA LYS A 62 29.49 3.49 3.91
C LYS A 62 30.02 4.17 5.16
N LYS A 63 29.52 5.37 5.51
CA LYS A 63 29.91 6.09 6.73
C LYS A 63 29.63 5.28 7.99
N ILE A 64 28.42 4.70 8.09
CA ILE A 64 28.03 3.87 9.24
C ILE A 64 28.91 2.63 9.36
N ARG A 65 29.23 1.95 8.25
CA ARG A 65 30.11 0.77 8.28
C ARG A 65 31.55 1.12 8.66
N ALA A 66 32.06 2.26 8.19
CA ALA A 66 33.38 2.74 8.56
C ALA A 66 33.47 3.10 10.06
N SER A 67 32.45 3.80 10.58
CA SER A 67 32.40 4.14 12.00
C SER A 67 32.22 2.93 12.90
N ALA A 68 31.53 1.88 12.44
CA ALA A 68 31.41 0.62 13.17
C ALA A 68 32.73 -0.18 13.22
N ARG A 69 33.54 -0.16 12.14
CA ARG A 69 34.86 -0.83 12.13
C ARG A 69 35.90 -0.17 13.02
N SER A 70 35.79 1.14 13.25
CA SER A 70 36.69 1.88 14.16
C SER A 70 36.43 1.61 15.64
N ARG A 71 35.40 0.84 15.99
CA ARG A 71 35.02 0.51 17.37
C ARG A 71 35.57 -0.84 17.88
N VAL A 72 36.40 -1.52 17.08
CA VAL A 72 37.07 -2.79 17.42
C VAL A 72 38.57 -2.56 17.53
#